data_AF-A0A0J8AXW9-F1
#
_entry.id   AF-A0A0J8AXW9-F1
#
_cell.length_a   1.000
_cell.length_b   1.000
_cell.length_c   1.000
_cell.angle_alpha   90.00
_cell.angle_beta   90.00
_cell.angle_gamma   90.00
#
_symmetry.space_group_name_H-M   'P 1'
#
loop_
_entity.id
_entity.type
_entity.pdbx_description
1 polymer ?
#
loop_
_entity_poly.entity_id
_entity_poly.type
_entity_poly.pdbx_seq_one_letter_code
_entity_poly.pdbx_strand_id
1 'polypeptide(L)'
;LKDMQAQKEAGLESMTKKEQLMFAREMEKLEKDIGGIQDMNALPDAIFVIDVGFHKIAVLEAQKLGIPLVGVVDTNHSPVGIDYVIPGNDDSARAVALYARGIADAIIEGRSNAVNETTKVAAPAADEFVEVKDAAAA
;
A
#
# COMPACT_ATOMS: atom_id res chain seq x y z
N LEU A 1 12.03 -15.42 -5.93
CA LEU A 1 11.41 -14.83 -7.14
C LEU A 1 12.39 -13.91 -7.89
N LYS A 2 12.96 -12.88 -7.26
CA LYS A 2 13.98 -12.00 -7.89
C LYS A 2 15.17 -12.77 -8.48
N ASP A 3 15.69 -13.76 -7.76
CA ASP A 3 16.81 -14.59 -8.26
C ASP A 3 16.43 -15.44 -9.49
N MET A 4 15.20 -15.98 -9.52
CA MET A 4 14.70 -16.73 -10.68
C MET A 4 14.44 -15.84 -11.89
N GLN A 5 13.97 -14.60 -11.68
CA GLN A 5 13.85 -13.60 -12.74
C GLN A 5 15.23 -13.26 -13.32
N ALA A 6 16.22 -12.98 -12.46
CA ALA A 6 17.59 -12.73 -12.89
C ALA A 6 18.20 -13.92 -13.65
N GLN A 7 17.91 -15.15 -13.22
CA GLN A 7 18.36 -16.37 -13.89
C GLN A 7 17.66 -16.57 -15.26
N LYS A 8 16.39 -16.18 -15.39
CA LYS A 8 15.68 -16.18 -16.68
C LYS A 8 16.25 -15.14 -17.64
N GLU A 9 16.59 -13.95 -17.15
CA GLU A 9 17.23 -12.89 -17.94
C GLU A 9 18.66 -13.26 -18.37
N ALA A 10 19.41 -13.95 -17.50
CA ALA A 10 20.74 -14.46 -17.80
C ALA A 10 20.76 -15.64 -18.79
N GLY A 11 19.59 -16.22 -19.08
CA GLY A 11 19.42 -17.31 -20.06
C GLY A 11 19.35 -18.70 -19.41
N LEU A 12 18.44 -19.53 -19.93
CA LEU A 12 18.18 -20.90 -19.46
C LEU A 12 18.79 -21.97 -20.39
N GLU A 13 19.76 -21.59 -21.21
CA GLU A 13 20.33 -22.46 -22.26
C GLU A 13 21.10 -23.67 -21.71
N SER A 14 21.58 -23.58 -20.46
CA SER A 14 22.23 -24.69 -19.75
C SER A 14 21.25 -25.75 -19.24
N MET A 15 19.94 -25.48 -19.27
CA MET A 15 18.89 -26.38 -18.80
C MET A 15 18.30 -27.20 -19.94
N THR A 16 17.91 -28.43 -19.65
CA THR A 16 17.13 -29.26 -20.58
C THR A 16 15.72 -28.69 -20.78
N LYS A 17 15.05 -29.00 -21.90
CA LYS A 17 13.65 -28.56 -22.15
C LYS A 17 12.68 -28.92 -21.01
N LYS A 18 12.93 -30.04 -20.33
CA LYS A 18 12.12 -30.47 -19.18
C LYS A 18 12.36 -29.58 -17.96
N GLU A 19 13.60 -29.23 -17.68
CA GLU A 19 13.97 -28.33 -16.58
C GLU A 19 13.48 -26.91 -16.84
N GLN A 20 13.61 -26.40 -18.07
CA GLN A 20 13.04 -25.11 -18.46
C GLN A 20 11.53 -25.06 -18.23
N LEU A 21 10.80 -26.15 -18.56
CA LEU A 21 9.36 -26.23 -18.31
C LEU A 21 9.02 -26.23 -16.81
N MET A 22 9.79 -26.97 -15.99
CA MET A 22 9.59 -26.99 -14.55
C MET A 22 9.90 -25.63 -13.91
N PHE A 23 10.98 -24.99 -14.34
CA PHE A 23 11.39 -23.66 -13.92
C PHE A 23 10.34 -22.60 -14.25
N ALA A 24 9.76 -22.64 -15.46
CA ALA A 24 8.70 -21.73 -15.86
C ALA A 24 7.44 -21.88 -14.99
N ARG A 25 7.03 -23.13 -14.68
CA ARG A 25 5.88 -23.41 -13.79
C ARG A 25 6.13 -22.93 -12.37
N GLU A 26 7.34 -23.12 -11.87
CA GLU A 26 7.72 -22.65 -10.53
C GLU A 26 7.75 -21.13 -10.45
N MET A 27 8.27 -20.47 -11.48
CA MET A 27 8.22 -19.02 -11.61
C MET A 27 6.78 -18.48 -11.63
N GLU A 28 5.91 -19.06 -12.47
CA GLU A 28 4.50 -18.66 -12.55
C GLU A 28 3.77 -18.83 -11.23
N LYS A 29 4.05 -19.94 -10.52
CA LYS A 29 3.49 -20.17 -9.19
C LYS A 29 3.95 -19.12 -8.17
N LEU A 30 5.25 -18.84 -8.12
CA LEU A 30 5.79 -17.82 -7.22
C LEU A 30 5.26 -16.42 -7.56
N GLU A 31 5.15 -16.07 -8.84
CA GLU A 31 4.60 -14.78 -9.27
C GLU A 31 3.14 -14.62 -8.83
N LYS A 32 2.35 -15.69 -8.91
CA LYS A 32 0.98 -15.71 -8.41
C LYS A 32 0.89 -15.58 -6.88
N ASP A 33 1.76 -16.27 -6.15
CA ASP A 33 1.67 -16.37 -4.69
C ASP A 33 2.29 -15.16 -3.97
N ILE A 34 3.41 -14.62 -4.48
CA ILE A 34 4.20 -13.58 -3.80
C ILE A 34 4.55 -12.37 -4.67
N GLY A 35 4.07 -12.30 -5.92
CA GLY A 35 4.34 -11.17 -6.81
C GLY A 35 3.89 -9.82 -6.23
N GLY A 36 2.77 -9.79 -5.51
CA GLY A 36 2.23 -8.56 -4.91
C GLY A 36 3.10 -7.93 -3.81
N ILE A 37 3.98 -8.72 -3.17
CA ILE A 37 4.87 -8.26 -2.10
C ILE A 37 6.34 -8.19 -2.54
N GLN A 38 6.63 -8.46 -3.82
CA GLN A 38 8.00 -8.50 -4.36
C GLN A 38 8.76 -7.18 -4.15
N ASP A 39 8.06 -6.06 -4.33
CA ASP A 39 8.64 -4.73 -4.30
C ASP A 39 8.53 -4.06 -2.92
N MET A 40 7.99 -4.77 -1.92
CA MET A 40 7.92 -4.30 -0.54
C MET A 40 9.28 -4.45 0.15
N ASN A 41 9.92 -3.33 0.47
CA ASN A 41 11.20 -3.29 1.21
C ASN A 41 11.02 -3.22 2.73
N ALA A 42 9.83 -2.82 3.19
CA ALA A 42 9.50 -2.66 4.60
C ALA A 42 8.06 -3.14 4.85
N LEU A 43 7.71 -3.31 6.13
CA LEU A 43 6.34 -3.60 6.54
C LEU A 43 5.42 -2.41 6.17
N PRO A 44 4.16 -2.66 5.83
CA PRO A 44 3.23 -1.60 5.45
C PRO A 44 2.80 -0.79 6.68
N ASP A 45 2.60 0.52 6.50
CA ASP A 45 2.11 1.43 7.54
C ASP A 45 0.59 1.29 7.78
N ALA A 46 -0.14 0.73 6.82
CA ALA A 46 -1.56 0.40 6.93
C ALA A 46 -1.91 -0.72 5.94
N ILE A 47 -2.93 -1.51 6.27
CA ILE A 47 -3.45 -2.58 5.40
C ILE A 47 -4.91 -2.31 5.09
N PHE A 48 -5.28 -2.49 3.83
CA PHE A 48 -6.68 -2.47 3.39
C PHE A 48 -7.13 -3.89 3.03
N VAL A 49 -8.25 -4.33 3.59
CA VAL A 49 -8.82 -5.66 3.38
C VAL A 49 -10.26 -5.53 2.91
N ILE A 50 -10.61 -6.27 1.86
CA ILE A 50 -11.98 -6.49 1.41
C ILE A 50 -12.38 -7.89 1.86
N ASP A 51 -13.60 -8.06 2.37
CA ASP A 51 -14.08 -9.32 2.97
C ASP A 51 -13.21 -9.77 4.16
N VAL A 52 -13.43 -9.12 5.29
CA VAL A 52 -12.78 -9.48 6.56
C VAL A 52 -13.17 -10.86 7.09
N GLY A 53 -14.28 -11.42 6.60
CA GLY A 53 -14.76 -12.75 6.98
C GLY A 53 -13.91 -13.86 6.40
N PHE A 54 -13.51 -13.71 5.14
CA PHE A 54 -12.62 -14.66 4.47
C PHE A 54 -11.16 -14.49 4.93
N HIS A 55 -10.73 -13.25 5.19
CA HIS A 55 -9.33 -12.92 5.49
C HIS A 55 -8.99 -12.77 6.99
N LYS A 56 -9.50 -13.67 7.84
CA LYS A 56 -9.29 -13.62 9.31
C LYS A 56 -7.81 -13.67 9.72
N ILE A 57 -6.98 -14.41 8.99
CA ILE A 57 -5.54 -14.52 9.27
C ILE A 57 -4.87 -13.16 9.09
N ALA A 58 -5.20 -12.43 8.02
CA ALA A 58 -4.64 -11.10 7.77
C ALA A 58 -5.02 -10.11 8.88
N VAL A 59 -6.26 -10.16 9.37
CA VAL A 59 -6.71 -9.33 10.50
C VAL A 59 -5.90 -9.64 11.76
N LEU A 60 -5.72 -10.93 12.09
CA LEU A 60 -4.96 -11.35 13.26
C LEU A 60 -3.47 -10.99 13.16
N GLU A 61 -2.88 -11.10 11.98
CA GLU A 61 -1.48 -10.73 11.75
C GLU A 61 -1.27 -9.22 11.83
N ALA A 62 -2.17 -8.43 11.23
CA ALA A 62 -2.15 -6.97 11.32
C ALA A 62 -2.20 -6.51 12.78
N GLN A 63 -3.11 -7.08 13.59
CA GLN A 63 -3.20 -6.80 15.02
C GLN A 63 -1.93 -7.15 15.79
N LYS A 64 -1.34 -8.33 15.52
CA LYS A 64 -0.11 -8.76 16.19
C LYS A 64 1.07 -7.88 15.86
N LEU A 65 1.14 -7.39 14.62
CA LEU A 65 2.18 -6.49 14.15
C LEU A 65 1.90 -5.02 14.50
N GLY A 66 0.71 -4.71 15.01
CA GLY A 66 0.29 -3.34 15.33
C GLY A 66 0.08 -2.46 14.10
N ILE A 67 -0.24 -3.06 12.95
CA ILE A 67 -0.47 -2.35 11.70
C ILE A 67 -1.96 -1.96 11.62
N PRO A 68 -2.28 -0.67 11.45
CA PRO A 68 -3.65 -0.20 11.27
C PRO A 68 -4.36 -0.90 10.10
N LEU A 69 -5.57 -1.37 10.33
CA LEU A 69 -6.37 -2.10 9.35
C LEU A 69 -7.64 -1.36 8.99
N VAL A 70 -7.80 -1.10 7.69
CA VAL A 70 -9.02 -0.58 7.06
C VAL A 70 -9.75 -1.75 6.40
N GLY A 71 -11.00 -2.00 6.77
CA GLY A 71 -11.74 -3.18 6.34
C GLY A 71 -13.13 -2.86 5.80
N VAL A 72 -13.49 -3.44 4.65
CA VAL A 72 -14.90 -3.46 4.19
C VAL A 72 -15.63 -4.59 4.91
N VAL A 73 -16.73 -4.27 5.58
CA VAL A 73 -17.50 -5.21 6.40
C VAL A 73 -18.94 -5.27 5.88
N ASP A 74 -19.37 -6.45 5.46
CA ASP A 74 -20.77 -6.75 5.15
C ASP A 74 -21.53 -7.26 6.39
N THR A 75 -22.85 -7.32 6.27
CA THR A 75 -23.81 -7.68 7.32
C THR A 75 -23.58 -9.05 8.00
N ASN A 76 -22.90 -9.97 7.32
CA ASN A 76 -22.59 -11.32 7.79
C ASN A 76 -21.26 -11.40 8.57
N HIS A 77 -20.49 -10.31 8.66
CA HIS A 77 -19.15 -10.30 9.25
C HIS A 77 -19.02 -9.33 10.42
N SER A 78 -18.18 -9.70 11.39
CA SER A 78 -17.96 -8.89 12.59
C SER A 78 -16.88 -7.83 12.34
N PRO A 79 -17.13 -6.56 12.71
CA PRO A 79 -16.12 -5.51 12.61
C PRO A 79 -15.04 -5.58 13.70
N VAL A 80 -15.10 -6.59 14.58
CA VAL A 80 -14.18 -6.73 15.70
C VAL A 80 -12.75 -6.90 15.18
N GLY A 81 -11.88 -5.99 15.62
CA GLY A 81 -10.47 -6.07 15.29
C GLY A 81 -10.02 -5.28 14.07
N ILE A 82 -10.92 -4.49 13.51
CA ILE A 82 -10.68 -3.55 12.41
C ILE A 82 -10.65 -2.16 13.01
N ASP A 83 -9.62 -1.37 12.68
CA ASP A 83 -9.48 -0.01 13.19
C ASP A 83 -10.43 0.96 12.46
N TYR A 84 -10.55 0.79 11.14
CA TYR A 84 -11.41 1.62 10.30
C TYR A 84 -12.37 0.76 9.47
N VAL A 85 -13.64 0.80 9.84
CA VAL A 85 -14.69 -0.03 9.23
C VAL A 85 -15.41 0.76 8.14
N ILE A 86 -15.47 0.19 6.94
CA ILE A 86 -16.28 0.66 5.83
C ILE A 86 -17.47 -0.30 5.68
N PRO A 87 -18.69 0.09 6.10
CA PRO A 87 -19.85 -0.77 5.93
C PRO A 87 -20.23 -0.85 4.45
N GLY A 88 -20.34 -2.05 3.90
CA GLY A 88 -20.75 -2.21 2.51
C GLY A 88 -20.61 -3.63 1.97
N ASN A 89 -21.14 -3.82 0.76
CA ASN A 89 -21.17 -5.13 0.10
C ASN A 89 -19.79 -5.52 -0.46
N ASP A 90 -19.28 -6.69 -0.08
CA ASP A 90 -18.02 -7.28 -0.54
C ASP A 90 -18.20 -8.36 -1.63
N ASP A 91 -19.40 -8.94 -1.81
CA ASP A 91 -19.67 -10.03 -2.77
C ASP A 91 -19.65 -9.59 -4.25
N SER A 92 -19.84 -8.31 -4.54
CA SER A 92 -19.95 -7.83 -5.93
C SER A 92 -18.61 -7.34 -6.47
N ALA A 93 -18.18 -7.90 -7.61
CA ALA A 93 -17.00 -7.40 -8.34
C ALA A 93 -17.05 -5.88 -8.62
N ARG A 94 -18.24 -5.31 -8.84
CA ARG A 94 -18.40 -3.86 -9.02
C ARG A 94 -18.15 -3.08 -7.74
N ALA A 95 -18.57 -3.60 -6.59
CA ALA A 95 -18.36 -2.97 -5.29
C ALA A 95 -16.87 -3.07 -4.89
N VAL A 96 -16.27 -4.26 -5.03
CA VAL A 96 -14.83 -4.48 -4.84
C VAL A 96 -14.01 -3.50 -5.67
N ALA A 97 -14.31 -3.37 -6.96
CA ALA A 97 -13.63 -2.43 -7.86
C ALA A 97 -13.84 -0.96 -7.45
N LEU A 98 -15.02 -0.61 -6.95
CA LEU A 98 -15.31 0.74 -6.46
C LEU A 98 -14.45 1.08 -5.23
N TYR A 99 -14.38 0.19 -4.24
CA TYR A 99 -13.56 0.42 -3.04
C TYR A 99 -12.07 0.45 -3.37
N ALA A 100 -11.59 -0.51 -4.15
CA ALA A 100 -10.19 -0.57 -4.56
C ALA A 100 -9.77 0.71 -5.31
N ARG A 101 -10.62 1.19 -6.23
CA ARG A 101 -10.37 2.44 -6.94
C ARG A 101 -10.42 3.65 -6.01
N GLY A 102 -11.44 3.77 -5.16
CA GLY A 102 -11.56 4.89 -4.24
C GLY A 102 -10.36 5.01 -3.30
N ILE A 103 -9.86 3.87 -2.81
CA ILE A 103 -8.67 3.84 -1.94
C ILE A 103 -7.39 4.12 -2.74
N ALA A 104 -7.27 3.60 -3.95
CA ALA A 104 -6.13 3.92 -4.82
C ALA A 104 -6.07 5.43 -5.10
N ASP A 105 -7.20 6.04 -5.46
CA ASP A 105 -7.30 7.48 -5.72
C ASP A 105 -6.95 8.29 -4.45
N ALA A 106 -7.47 7.89 -3.29
CA ALA A 106 -7.14 8.53 -2.00
C ALA A 106 -5.66 8.43 -1.62
N ILE A 107 -5.01 7.28 -1.87
CA ILE A 107 -3.58 7.08 -1.62
C ILE A 107 -2.74 7.95 -2.56
N ILE A 108 -3.12 8.05 -3.83
CA ILE A 108 -2.44 8.88 -4.82
C ILE A 108 -2.55 10.37 -4.44
N GLU A 109 -3.74 10.82 -4.04
CA GLU A 109 -3.97 12.18 -3.57
C GLU A 109 -3.21 12.48 -2.27
N GLY A 110 -3.24 11.56 -1.31
CA GLY A 110 -2.48 11.69 -0.06
C GLY A 110 -0.97 11.81 -0.32
N ARG A 111 -0.44 11.03 -1.28
CA ARG A 111 0.96 11.09 -1.68
C ARG A 111 1.31 12.42 -2.34
N SER A 112 0.47 12.95 -3.23
CA SER A 112 0.74 14.23 -3.90
C SER A 112 0.70 15.40 -2.92
N ASN A 113 -0.24 15.39 -1.97
CA ASN A 113 -0.34 16.41 -0.93
C ASN A 113 0.84 16.36 0.05
N ALA A 114 1.32 15.18 0.45
CA ALA A 114 2.50 15.06 1.30
C ALA A 114 3.77 15.69 0.68
N VAL A 115 3.95 15.56 -0.64
CA VAL A 115 5.05 16.20 -1.38
C VAL A 115 4.88 17.73 -1.43
N ASN A 116 3.64 18.22 -1.56
CA ASN A 116 3.36 19.65 -1.57
C ASN A 116 3.53 20.30 -0.20
N GLU A 117 3.10 19.64 0.87
CA GLU A 117 3.28 20.08 2.26
C GLU A 117 4.76 20.18 2.64
N THR A 118 5.56 19.17 2.29
CA THR A 118 7.03 19.20 2.51
C THR A 118 7.71 20.33 1.73
N THR A 119 7.19 20.68 0.54
CA THR A 119 7.71 21.81 -0.25
C THR A 119 7.33 23.17 0.37
N LYS A 120 6.17 23.28 1.02
CA LYS A 120 5.73 24.52 1.70
C LYS A 120 6.50 24.79 3.00
N VAL A 121 6.92 23.75 3.72
CA VAL A 121 7.73 23.89 4.95
C VAL A 121 9.19 24.28 4.63
N ALA A 122 9.65 24.09 3.39
CA ALA A 122 10.98 24.50 2.92
C ALA A 122 11.05 25.92 2.35
N ALA A 123 9.92 26.64 2.25
CA ALA A 123 9.94 28.09 2.03
C ALA A 123 10.28 28.75 3.39
N PRO A 124 11.42 29.45 3.53
CA PRO A 124 11.67 30.18 4.76
C PRO A 124 10.55 31.22 4.88
N ALA A 125 9.96 31.32 6.07
CA ALA A 125 9.20 32.48 6.48
C ALA A 125 10.13 33.71 6.41
N ALA A 126 10.26 34.29 5.22
CA ALA A 126 10.97 35.52 4.99
C ALA A 126 9.99 36.67 5.22
N ASP A 127 10.25 37.38 6.31
CA ASP A 127 9.90 38.77 6.59
C ASP A 127 8.42 39.14 6.84
N GLU A 128 7.99 38.89 8.08
CA GLU A 128 7.20 39.88 8.83
C GLU A 128 8.04 40.44 9.99
N PHE A 129 9.14 41.14 9.68
CA PHE A 129 9.77 42.07 10.63
C PHE A 129 9.27 43.48 10.33
N VAL A 130 8.32 43.95 11.16
CA VAL A 130 7.93 45.37 11.18
C VAL A 130 8.98 46.12 12.01
N GLU A 131 9.92 46.80 11.34
CA GLU A 131 10.77 47.80 11.99
C GLU A 131 9.89 48.99 12.44
N VAL A 132 9.71 49.12 13.75
CA VAL A 132 9.22 50.35 14.35
C VAL A 132 10.31 51.40 14.14
N LYS A 133 10.04 52.36 13.24
CA LYS A 133 10.88 53.57 13.13
C LYS A 133 10.84 54.32 14.45
N ASP A 134 11.96 54.31 15.16
CA ASP A 134 12.23 55.24 16.25
C ASP A 134 12.01 56.67 15.75
N ALA A 135 10.98 57.32 16.30
CA ALA A 135 10.74 58.74 16.13
C ALA A 135 11.66 59.51 17.08
N ALA A 136 12.85 59.86 16.60
CA ALA A 136 13.65 60.92 17.20
C ALA A 136 13.46 62.22 16.39
N ALA A 137 12.67 63.15 16.91
CA ALA A 137 12.86 64.60 16.75
C ALA A 137 11.83 65.38 17.58
N ALA A 138 12.24 65.83 18.77
CA ALA A 138 11.82 67.09 19.39
C ALA A 138 13.04 67.70 20.09
#